data_AF-A0A131Y9K7-F1
#
_entry.id   AF-A0A131Y9K7-F1
#
_cell.length_a   1.000
_cell.length_b   1.000
_cell.length_c   1.000
_cell.angle_alpha   90.00
_cell.angle_beta   90.00
_cell.angle_gamma   90.00
#
_symmetry.space_group_name_H-M   'P 1'
#
loop_
_entity.id
_entity.type
_entity.pdbx_description
1 polymer ?
#
loop_
_entity_poly.entity_id
_entity_poly.type
_entity_poly.pdbx_seq_one_letter_code
_entity_poly.pdbx_strand_id
1 'polypeptide(L)'
;SACPVDQKPFCEDDVEQLEVPLKYVLNRTVACWNAPKGCSFIGPVACLLDHYKECDFNVVPCCLCHSTVLQSDILEHFKNGCSIPQATREPTDNLATQDLRNVSKVCLEMNRAIGKISEDIMSLQSSLNRCSEDVRAEGTRCKGQLESEASRLTEQLYHLSTVCATEFTEGLQVLREAMAGYKKHVSEELCVQRNKLAEVFDLVHRSLPSPSKHERIHWYIERWAGRKNGALRTGWVRLESTKRTVCGYNVSQVVDLERMGTEVVFGCFLRLHSGPHDSQLEWPFSKVYTVGVIHPKDQLNVISYRINAGWYKDAQTFQRKKEISTASFGGPCLTTAKHLEADGFVENDALHVFLEIEP
;
A
#
# COMPACT_ATOMS: atom_id res chain seq x y z
N SER A 1 16.11 -35.80 35.13
CA SER A 1 16.53 -36.99 34.34
C SER A 1 18.01 -36.86 33.98
N ALA A 2 18.68 -37.90 33.47
CA ALA A 2 20.10 -37.83 33.07
C ALA A 2 20.24 -38.04 31.55
N CYS A 3 21.07 -37.23 30.90
CA CYS A 3 21.30 -37.30 29.46
C CYS A 3 22.01 -38.61 29.09
N PRO A 4 21.51 -39.40 28.11
CA PRO A 4 22.12 -40.69 27.75
C PRO A 4 23.50 -40.56 27.07
N VAL A 5 23.89 -39.35 26.64
CA VAL A 5 25.18 -39.11 25.96
C VAL A 5 26.29 -38.76 26.94
N ASP A 6 26.02 -37.86 27.88
CA ASP A 6 27.04 -37.34 28.82
C ASP A 6 26.74 -37.61 30.30
N GLN A 7 25.63 -38.31 30.59
CA GLN A 7 25.17 -38.71 31.92
C GLN A 7 24.95 -37.55 32.91
N LYS A 8 24.85 -36.31 32.41
CA LYS A 8 24.57 -35.14 33.26
C LYS A 8 23.08 -35.00 33.57
N PRO A 9 22.73 -34.50 34.76
CA PRO A 9 21.34 -34.22 35.10
C PRO A 9 20.78 -33.05 34.27
N PHE A 10 19.52 -33.14 33.88
CA PHE A 10 18.73 -32.09 33.22
C PHE A 10 17.32 -31.99 33.81
N CYS A 11 16.72 -30.80 33.78
CA CYS A 11 15.30 -30.55 34.11
C CYS A 11 14.44 -30.43 32.84
N GLU A 12 13.11 -30.42 32.98
CA GLU A 12 12.19 -30.37 31.83
C GLU A 12 12.35 -29.10 30.98
N ASP A 13 12.77 -27.98 31.60
CA ASP A 13 13.02 -26.72 30.92
C ASP A 13 14.29 -26.75 30.04
N ASP A 14 15.18 -27.72 30.26
CA ASP A 14 16.42 -27.89 29.48
C ASP A 14 16.21 -28.71 28.19
N VAL A 15 14.96 -29.13 27.90
CA VAL A 15 14.65 -30.06 26.80
C VAL A 15 13.63 -29.47 25.83
N GLU A 16 14.01 -29.38 24.56
CA GLU A 16 13.06 -29.09 23.49
C GLU A 16 12.49 -30.37 22.89
N GLN A 17 11.16 -30.45 22.77
CA GLN A 17 10.50 -31.55 22.10
C GLN A 17 10.60 -31.39 20.58
N LEU A 18 11.38 -32.25 19.93
CA LEU A 18 11.54 -32.23 18.48
C LEU A 18 10.50 -33.15 17.82
N GLU A 19 9.53 -32.57 17.11
CA GLU A 19 8.62 -33.33 16.25
C GLU A 19 9.32 -33.70 14.94
N VAL A 20 9.72 -34.97 14.82
CA VAL A 20 10.33 -35.52 13.60
C VAL A 20 9.40 -36.49 12.89
N PRO A 21 9.30 -36.44 11.55
CA PRO A 21 8.51 -37.41 10.80
C PRO A 21 9.00 -38.84 11.05
N LEU A 22 8.09 -39.79 11.23
CA LEU A 22 8.44 -41.20 11.44
C LEU A 22 9.41 -41.75 10.38
N LYS A 23 9.21 -41.36 9.11
CA LYS A 23 10.09 -41.71 7.99
C LYS A 23 11.54 -41.25 8.19
N TYR A 24 11.75 -40.11 8.83
CA TYR A 24 13.08 -39.58 9.13
C TYR A 24 13.78 -40.45 10.19
N VAL A 25 13.07 -40.86 11.24
CA VAL A 25 13.59 -41.72 12.31
C VAL A 25 13.92 -43.12 11.80
N LEU A 26 13.00 -43.73 11.03
CA LEU A 26 13.15 -45.09 10.52
C LEU A 26 14.37 -45.29 9.59
N ASN A 27 14.83 -44.22 8.95
CA ASN A 27 16.00 -44.22 8.06
C ASN A 27 17.33 -43.95 8.78
N ARG A 28 17.34 -43.70 10.11
CA ARG A 28 18.58 -43.46 10.85
C ARG A 28 19.37 -44.76 10.99
N THR A 29 20.69 -44.66 10.85
CA THR A 29 21.60 -45.78 11.03
C THR A 29 21.82 -46.04 12.52
N VAL A 30 21.64 -47.28 12.94
CA VAL A 30 21.80 -47.75 14.32
C VAL A 30 22.58 -49.05 14.34
N ALA A 31 23.29 -49.29 15.45
CA ALA A 31 23.92 -50.57 15.74
C ALA A 31 22.94 -51.51 16.46
N CYS A 32 23.15 -52.83 16.35
CA CYS A 32 22.38 -53.81 17.11
C CYS A 32 22.55 -53.63 18.62
N TRP A 33 21.50 -53.88 19.42
CA TRP A 33 21.60 -53.88 20.89
C TRP A 33 22.61 -54.90 21.43
N ASN A 34 22.87 -55.97 20.67
CA ASN A 34 23.90 -56.97 21.01
C ASN A 34 25.29 -56.63 20.44
N ALA A 35 25.52 -55.40 19.94
CA ALA A 35 26.85 -54.98 19.47
C ALA A 35 27.96 -55.10 20.54
N PRO A 36 27.72 -54.77 21.83
CA PRO A 36 28.72 -55.03 22.89
C PRO A 36 29.06 -56.52 23.08
N LYS A 37 28.20 -57.42 22.60
CA LYS A 37 28.40 -58.88 22.66
C LYS A 37 29.00 -59.46 21.38
N GLY A 38 29.32 -58.63 20.38
CA GLY A 38 30.00 -59.05 19.14
C GLY A 38 29.14 -58.98 17.87
N CYS A 39 27.88 -58.55 17.95
CA CYS A 39 27.07 -58.37 16.74
C CYS A 39 27.56 -57.17 15.92
N SER A 40 27.91 -57.40 14.65
CA SER A 40 28.43 -56.36 13.74
C SER A 40 27.34 -55.62 12.95
N PHE A 41 26.06 -55.88 13.21
CA PHE A 41 24.97 -55.25 12.47
C PHE A 41 24.93 -53.74 12.71
N ILE A 42 24.98 -52.99 11.62
CA ILE A 42 24.77 -51.54 11.53
C ILE A 42 23.85 -51.28 10.34
N GLY A 43 22.68 -50.71 10.57
CA GLY A 43 21.67 -50.53 9.52
C GLY A 43 20.54 -49.58 9.91
N PRO A 44 19.54 -49.36 9.03
CA PRO A 44 18.41 -48.49 9.34
C PRO A 44 17.59 -48.99 10.54
N VAL A 45 17.04 -48.07 11.34
CA VAL A 45 16.12 -48.41 12.46
C VAL A 45 14.97 -49.31 11.99
N ALA A 46 14.44 -49.08 10.79
CA ALA A 46 13.39 -49.91 10.19
C ALA A 46 13.74 -51.41 10.12
N CYS A 47 15.02 -51.75 9.98
CA CYS A 47 15.50 -53.14 9.85
C CYS A 47 15.97 -53.74 11.18
N LEU A 48 16.07 -52.93 12.25
CA LEU A 48 16.65 -53.36 13.53
C LEU A 48 15.83 -54.47 14.20
N LEU A 49 14.50 -54.36 14.17
CA LEU A 49 13.63 -55.34 14.82
C LEU A 49 13.69 -56.71 14.14
N ASP A 50 13.71 -56.72 12.80
CA ASP A 50 13.80 -57.97 12.03
C ASP A 50 15.17 -58.62 12.20
N HIS A 51 16.24 -57.82 12.18
CA HIS A 51 17.57 -58.31 12.53
C HIS A 51 17.62 -58.89 13.95
N TYR A 52 17.02 -58.22 14.95
CA TYR A 52 17.10 -58.66 16.35
C TYR A 52 16.49 -60.06 16.58
N LYS A 53 15.41 -60.41 15.87
CA LYS A 53 14.78 -61.74 15.93
C LYS A 53 15.72 -62.86 15.47
N GLU A 54 16.63 -62.54 14.55
CA GLU A 54 17.56 -63.47 13.91
C GLU A 54 19.00 -63.27 14.38
N CYS A 55 19.22 -62.44 15.41
CA CYS A 55 20.55 -62.09 15.85
C CYS A 55 21.21 -63.29 16.57
N ASP A 56 22.31 -63.79 16.01
CA ASP A 56 23.10 -64.90 16.58
C ASP A 56 23.58 -64.65 18.02
N PHE A 57 23.75 -63.38 18.38
CA PHE A 57 24.21 -62.92 19.69
C PHE A 57 23.07 -62.65 20.69
N ASN A 58 21.83 -62.95 20.30
CA ASN A 58 20.67 -62.86 21.18
C ASN A 58 20.74 -63.97 22.23
N VAL A 59 20.42 -63.64 23.47
CA VAL A 59 20.45 -64.59 24.58
C VAL A 59 19.04 -65.10 24.82
N VAL A 60 18.84 -66.39 24.68
CA VAL A 60 17.54 -67.05 24.84
C VAL A 60 17.62 -68.12 25.93
N PRO A 61 16.57 -68.29 26.75
CA PRO A 61 16.52 -69.38 27.73
C PRO A 61 16.29 -70.71 27.01
N CYS A 62 17.05 -71.74 27.37
CA CYS A 62 16.76 -73.10 26.91
C CYS A 62 15.40 -73.58 27.47
N CYS A 63 14.56 -74.18 26.63
CA CYS A 63 13.25 -74.69 27.05
C CYS A 63 13.31 -75.93 27.95
N LEU A 64 14.47 -76.60 28.06
CA LEU A 64 14.63 -77.84 28.83
C LEU A 64 15.28 -77.61 30.20
N CYS A 65 16.38 -76.85 30.24
CA CYS A 65 17.14 -76.61 31.46
C CYS A 65 17.08 -75.16 31.95
N HIS A 66 16.43 -74.26 31.19
CA HIS A 66 16.29 -72.82 31.48
C HIS A 66 17.61 -72.04 31.58
N SER A 67 18.75 -72.65 31.25
CA SER A 67 20.01 -71.90 31.15
C SER A 67 19.95 -70.92 29.98
N THR A 68 20.49 -69.73 30.18
CA THR A 68 20.65 -68.72 29.13
C THR A 68 21.75 -69.13 28.17
N VAL A 69 21.42 -69.28 26.88
CA VAL A 69 22.35 -69.65 25.81
C VAL A 69 22.26 -68.64 24.67
N LEU A 70 23.32 -68.50 23.88
CA LEU A 70 23.24 -67.73 22.64
C LEU A 70 22.33 -68.46 21.64
N GLN A 71 21.57 -67.70 20.87
CA GLN A 71 20.66 -68.23 19.85
C GLN A 71 21.42 -69.07 18.81
N SER A 72 22.64 -68.68 18.46
CA SER A 72 23.55 -69.46 17.60
C SER A 72 24.01 -70.78 18.23
N ASP A 73 24.27 -70.78 19.54
CA ASP A 73 24.80 -71.94 20.27
C ASP A 73 23.72 -72.91 20.74
N ILE A 74 22.43 -72.63 20.52
CA ILE A 74 21.35 -73.45 21.08
C ILE A 74 21.36 -74.89 20.56
N LEU A 75 21.77 -75.10 19.31
CA LEU A 75 21.91 -76.42 18.72
C LEU A 75 23.12 -77.18 19.29
N GLU A 76 24.21 -76.46 19.56
CA GLU A 76 25.41 -77.04 20.18
C GLU A 76 25.17 -77.37 21.66
N HIS A 77 24.43 -76.52 22.36
CA HIS A 77 23.94 -76.77 23.72
C HIS A 77 23.12 -78.06 23.81
N PHE A 78 22.24 -78.33 22.83
CA PHE A 78 21.51 -79.61 22.78
C PHE A 78 22.44 -80.79 22.50
N LYS A 79 23.40 -80.66 21.58
CA LYS A 79 24.37 -81.73 21.26
C LYS A 79 25.28 -82.05 22.45
N ASN A 80 25.61 -81.07 23.28
CA ASN A 80 26.52 -81.21 24.42
C ASN A 80 25.84 -81.69 25.71
N GLY A 81 24.61 -82.22 25.61
CA GLY A 81 23.95 -82.92 26.73
C GLY A 81 23.15 -82.01 27.65
N CYS A 82 22.36 -81.09 27.09
CA CYS A 82 21.32 -80.35 27.81
C CYS A 82 20.47 -81.31 28.67
N SER A 83 20.68 -81.25 29.99
CA SER A 83 20.05 -82.15 30.95
C SER A 83 18.97 -81.40 31.72
N ILE A 84 17.77 -81.97 31.78
CA ILE A 84 16.70 -81.53 32.68
C ILE A 84 17.26 -81.60 34.10
N PRO A 85 17.09 -80.57 34.96
CA PRO A 85 17.39 -80.70 36.38
C PRO A 85 16.61 -81.91 36.90
N GLN A 86 17.32 -82.97 37.31
CA GLN A 86 16.68 -84.16 37.85
C GLN A 86 15.92 -83.75 39.12
N ALA A 87 14.60 -83.58 38.97
CA ALA A 87 13.70 -83.51 40.09
C ALA A 87 13.63 -84.92 40.68
N THR A 88 14.33 -85.09 41.80
CA THR A 88 14.21 -86.20 42.73
C THR A 88 12.71 -86.41 43.01
N ARG A 89 12.13 -87.46 42.44
CA ARG A 89 10.73 -87.82 42.66
C ARG A 89 10.62 -88.51 44.01
N GLU A 90 9.93 -87.88 44.95
CA GLU A 90 9.07 -88.60 45.88
C GLU A 90 7.60 -88.45 45.44
N PRO A 91 6.78 -89.50 45.55
CA PRO A 91 5.37 -89.43 45.19
C PRO A 91 4.59 -88.83 46.36
N THR A 92 3.94 -87.69 46.13
CA THR A 92 2.91 -87.21 47.05
C THR A 92 1.68 -86.76 46.27
N ASP A 93 0.55 -87.25 46.76
CA ASP A 93 -0.78 -87.20 46.21
C ASP A 93 -1.35 -85.79 45.96
N ASN A 94 -2.15 -85.70 44.90
CA ASN A 94 -3.39 -84.90 44.75
C ASN A 94 -3.40 -83.35 44.72
N LEU A 95 -2.28 -82.62 44.78
CA LEU A 95 -2.32 -81.14 44.64
C LEU A 95 -2.19 -80.63 43.19
N ALA A 96 -1.38 -81.29 42.35
CA ALA A 96 -1.08 -80.83 40.97
C ALA A 96 -2.29 -80.88 40.00
N THR A 97 -3.27 -81.75 40.26
CA THR A 97 -4.50 -81.88 39.44
C THR A 97 -5.54 -80.80 39.74
N GLN A 98 -5.44 -80.10 40.87
CA GLN A 98 -6.35 -79.00 41.21
C GLN A 98 -5.88 -77.67 40.63
N ASP A 99 -4.57 -77.37 40.67
CA ASP A 99 -4.00 -76.18 40.03
C ASP A 99 -4.13 -76.23 38.51
N LEU A 100 -3.90 -77.37 37.87
CA LEU A 100 -4.09 -77.53 36.42
C LEU A 100 -5.56 -77.33 36.00
N ARG A 101 -6.52 -77.73 36.85
CA ARG A 101 -7.96 -77.49 36.62
C ARG A 101 -8.34 -76.01 36.79
N ASN A 102 -7.78 -75.34 37.79
CA ASN A 102 -7.99 -73.91 38.00
C ASN A 102 -7.45 -73.08 36.83
N VAL A 103 -6.23 -73.39 36.36
CA VAL A 103 -5.61 -72.76 35.19
C VAL A 103 -6.44 -73.00 33.93
N SER A 104 -6.92 -74.22 33.71
CA SER A 104 -7.76 -74.56 32.55
C SER A 104 -9.09 -73.78 32.55
N LYS A 105 -9.71 -73.61 33.73
CA LYS A 105 -10.92 -72.78 33.89
C LYS A 105 -10.66 -71.31 33.56
N VAL A 106 -9.56 -70.74 34.07
CA VAL A 106 -9.17 -69.35 33.78
C VAL A 106 -8.89 -69.17 32.29
N CYS A 107 -8.20 -70.11 31.64
CA CYS A 107 -7.98 -70.08 30.18
C CYS A 107 -9.28 -70.11 29.38
N LEU A 108 -10.28 -70.90 29.79
CA LEU A 108 -11.58 -70.94 29.13
C LEU A 108 -12.35 -69.62 29.27
N GLU A 109 -12.32 -69.01 30.47
CA GLU A 109 -12.92 -67.70 30.71
C GLU A 109 -12.22 -66.59 29.89
N MET A 110 -10.90 -66.65 29.80
CA MET A 110 -10.09 -65.72 29.01
C MET A 110 -10.38 -65.87 27.51
N ASN A 111 -10.45 -67.10 26.99
CA ASN A 111 -10.83 -67.36 25.59
C ASN A 111 -12.24 -66.87 25.27
N ARG A 112 -13.19 -67.01 26.21
CA ARG A 112 -14.54 -66.45 26.06
C ARG A 112 -14.52 -64.91 26.03
N ALA A 113 -13.71 -64.27 26.88
CA ALA A 113 -13.56 -62.82 26.89
C ALA A 113 -12.90 -62.31 25.61
N ILE A 114 -11.85 -62.99 25.12
CA ILE A 114 -11.19 -62.69 23.85
C ILE A 114 -12.18 -62.81 22.68
N GLY A 115 -13.04 -63.84 22.69
CA GLY A 115 -14.10 -63.99 21.69
C GLY A 115 -15.02 -62.78 21.64
N LYS A 116 -15.51 -62.31 22.80
CA LYS A 116 -16.35 -61.10 22.88
C LYS A 116 -15.62 -59.85 22.39
N ILE A 117 -14.36 -59.66 22.79
CA ILE A 117 -13.54 -58.54 22.32
C ILE A 117 -13.39 -58.58 20.80
N SER A 118 -13.20 -59.77 20.22
CA SER A 118 -13.11 -59.93 18.77
C SER A 118 -14.40 -59.56 18.06
N GLU A 119 -15.56 -59.94 18.61
CA GLU A 119 -16.88 -59.54 18.08
C GLU A 119 -17.09 -58.02 18.16
N ASP A 120 -16.73 -57.42 19.30
CA ASP A 120 -16.82 -55.96 19.51
C ASP A 120 -15.93 -55.20 18.53
N ILE A 121 -14.70 -55.67 18.29
CA ILE A 121 -13.77 -55.07 17.31
C ILE A 121 -14.36 -55.13 15.90
N MET A 122 -14.96 -56.26 15.50
CA MET A 122 -15.58 -56.40 14.17
C MET A 122 -16.80 -55.47 14.01
N SER A 123 -17.60 -55.32 15.07
CA SER A 123 -18.73 -54.39 15.12
C SER A 123 -18.29 -52.92 15.03
N LEU A 124 -17.24 -52.56 15.76
CA LEU A 124 -16.64 -51.22 15.72
C LEU A 124 -16.02 -50.91 14.36
N GLN A 125 -15.29 -51.86 13.75
CA GLN A 125 -14.75 -51.69 12.39
C GLN A 125 -15.85 -51.45 11.36
N SER A 126 -16.94 -52.21 11.44
CA SER A 126 -18.09 -52.04 10.53
C SER A 126 -18.75 -50.66 10.72
N SER A 127 -18.93 -50.24 11.97
CA SER A 127 -19.49 -48.93 12.30
C SER A 127 -18.59 -47.77 11.87
N LEU A 128 -17.27 -47.92 12.02
CA LEU A 128 -16.28 -46.94 11.58
C LEU A 128 -16.25 -46.80 10.05
N ASN A 129 -16.32 -47.92 9.33
CA ASN A 129 -16.37 -47.92 7.86
C ASN A 129 -17.62 -47.19 7.37
N ARG A 130 -18.79 -47.50 7.94
CA ARG A 130 -20.04 -46.80 7.61
C ARG A 130 -19.95 -45.31 7.90
N CYS A 131 -19.46 -44.93 9.08
CA CYS A 131 -19.25 -43.52 9.43
C CYS A 131 -18.31 -42.81 8.43
N SER A 132 -17.24 -43.47 8.02
CA SER A 132 -16.32 -42.92 7.02
C SER A 132 -16.97 -42.73 5.65
N GLU A 133 -17.88 -43.61 5.24
CA GLU A 133 -18.63 -43.48 3.99
C GLU A 133 -19.65 -42.33 4.07
N ASP A 134 -20.37 -42.23 5.18
CA ASP A 134 -21.33 -41.15 5.43
C ASP A 134 -20.65 -39.78 5.42
N VAL A 135 -19.51 -39.64 6.11
CA VAL A 135 -18.71 -38.40 6.10
C VAL A 135 -18.22 -38.05 4.70
N ARG A 136 -17.82 -39.05 3.89
CA ARG A 136 -17.40 -38.83 2.50
C ARG A 136 -18.57 -38.39 1.61
N ALA A 137 -19.74 -38.99 1.79
CA ALA A 137 -20.95 -38.66 1.06
C ALA A 137 -21.41 -37.23 1.39
N GLU A 138 -21.50 -36.88 2.67
CA GLU A 138 -21.84 -35.53 3.10
C GLU A 138 -20.78 -34.50 2.69
N GLY A 139 -19.49 -34.84 2.74
CA GLY A 139 -18.42 -33.98 2.22
C GLY A 139 -18.59 -33.68 0.72
N THR A 140 -18.96 -34.70 -0.08
CA THR A 140 -19.23 -34.54 -1.51
C THR A 140 -20.47 -33.68 -1.77
N ARG A 141 -21.53 -33.89 -0.98
CA ARG A 141 -22.77 -33.10 -1.05
C ARG A 141 -22.53 -31.64 -0.70
N CYS A 142 -21.85 -31.36 0.41
CA CYS A 142 -21.53 -30.00 0.84
C CYS A 142 -20.66 -29.28 -0.19
N LYS A 143 -19.65 -29.98 -0.75
CA LYS A 143 -18.80 -29.44 -1.81
C LYS A 143 -19.62 -29.04 -3.03
N GLY A 144 -20.47 -29.93 -3.54
CA GLY A 144 -21.32 -29.64 -4.69
C GLY A 144 -22.28 -28.47 -4.43
N GLN A 145 -22.84 -28.38 -3.22
CA GLN A 145 -23.70 -27.27 -2.83
C GLN A 145 -22.94 -25.94 -2.81
N LEU A 146 -21.74 -25.91 -2.21
CA LEU A 146 -20.86 -24.73 -2.20
C LEU A 146 -20.48 -24.29 -3.62
N GLU A 147 -20.11 -25.21 -4.49
CA GLU A 147 -19.76 -24.93 -5.89
C GLU A 147 -20.95 -24.38 -6.69
N SER A 148 -22.16 -24.90 -6.47
CA SER A 148 -23.39 -24.40 -7.10
C SER A 148 -23.74 -22.99 -6.62
N GLU A 149 -23.60 -22.72 -5.33
CA GLU A 149 -23.88 -21.42 -4.73
C GLU A 149 -22.85 -20.37 -5.17
N ALA A 150 -21.57 -20.75 -5.20
CA ALA A 150 -20.50 -19.89 -5.73
C ALA A 150 -20.73 -19.54 -7.21
N SER A 151 -21.17 -20.51 -8.01
CA SER A 151 -21.49 -20.27 -9.43
C SER A 151 -22.67 -19.30 -9.58
N ARG A 152 -23.74 -19.51 -8.80
CA ARG A 152 -24.92 -18.63 -8.79
C ARG A 152 -24.57 -17.19 -8.39
N LEU A 153 -23.79 -17.03 -7.32
CA LEU A 153 -23.35 -15.71 -6.86
C LEU A 153 -22.45 -15.02 -7.89
N THR A 154 -21.58 -15.77 -8.57
CA THR A 154 -20.73 -15.24 -9.64
C THR A 154 -21.55 -14.71 -10.80
N GLU A 155 -22.59 -15.44 -11.22
CA GLU A 155 -23.50 -15.01 -12.28
C GLU A 155 -24.29 -13.75 -11.88
N GLN A 156 -24.79 -13.69 -10.64
CA GLN A 156 -25.48 -12.51 -10.12
C GLN A 156 -24.57 -11.29 -10.05
N LEU A 157 -23.32 -11.45 -9.62
CA LEU A 157 -22.33 -10.37 -9.60
C LEU A 157 -22.01 -9.87 -11.01
N TYR A 158 -21.87 -10.78 -11.98
CA TYR A 158 -21.64 -10.41 -13.37
C TYR A 158 -22.83 -9.63 -13.95
N HIS A 159 -24.05 -10.09 -13.70
CA HIS A 159 -25.27 -9.39 -14.12
C HIS A 159 -25.36 -8.00 -13.49
N LEU A 160 -25.16 -7.88 -12.17
CA LEU A 160 -25.19 -6.61 -11.46
C LEU A 160 -24.11 -5.65 -11.99
N SER A 161 -22.88 -6.14 -12.17
CA SER A 161 -21.78 -5.34 -12.72
C SER A 161 -22.12 -4.82 -14.11
N THR A 162 -22.78 -5.64 -14.93
CA THR A 162 -23.19 -5.26 -16.29
C THR A 162 -24.27 -4.18 -16.25
N VAL A 163 -25.34 -4.38 -15.47
CA VAL A 163 -26.43 -3.41 -15.32
C VAL A 163 -25.92 -2.07 -14.77
N CYS A 164 -25.09 -2.10 -13.73
CA CYS A 164 -24.47 -0.88 -13.20
C CYS A 164 -23.63 -0.18 -14.28
N ALA A 165 -22.78 -0.91 -15.01
CA ALA A 165 -21.97 -0.32 -16.06
C ALA A 165 -22.83 0.34 -17.14
N THR A 166 -23.90 -0.32 -17.61
CA THR A 166 -24.79 0.22 -18.63
C THR A 166 -25.52 1.46 -18.13
N GLU A 167 -26.15 1.41 -16.95
CA GLU A 167 -26.90 2.54 -16.38
C GLU A 167 -25.99 3.75 -16.14
N PHE A 168 -24.77 3.53 -15.62
CA PHE A 168 -23.80 4.61 -15.44
C PHE A 168 -23.36 5.22 -16.79
N THR A 169 -23.13 4.40 -17.81
CA THR A 169 -22.75 4.91 -19.14
C THR A 169 -23.87 5.71 -19.80
N GLU A 170 -25.11 5.25 -19.72
CA GLU A 170 -26.28 5.96 -20.24
C GLU A 170 -26.50 7.28 -19.51
N GLY A 171 -26.46 7.26 -18.17
CA GLY A 171 -26.59 8.48 -17.36
C GLY A 171 -25.48 9.52 -17.66
N LEU A 172 -24.24 9.07 -17.81
CA LEU A 172 -23.12 9.93 -18.21
C LEU A 172 -23.30 10.52 -19.60
N GLN A 173 -23.84 9.75 -20.54
CA GLN A 173 -24.09 10.21 -21.90
C GLN A 173 -25.16 11.32 -21.92
N VAL A 174 -26.28 11.11 -21.23
CA VAL A 174 -27.35 12.12 -21.08
C VAL A 174 -26.81 13.40 -20.45
N LEU A 175 -26.00 13.29 -19.38
CA LEU A 175 -25.37 14.44 -18.74
C LEU A 175 -24.43 15.20 -19.70
N ARG A 176 -23.62 14.48 -20.49
CA ARG A 176 -22.73 15.11 -21.47
C ARG A 176 -23.50 15.87 -22.54
N GLU A 177 -24.58 15.27 -23.06
CA GLU A 177 -25.44 15.90 -24.08
C GLU A 177 -26.13 17.15 -23.51
N ALA A 178 -26.67 17.06 -22.29
CA ALA A 178 -27.27 18.20 -21.61
C ALA A 178 -26.25 19.34 -21.37
N MET A 179 -25.04 19.00 -20.91
CA MET A 179 -23.97 19.99 -20.72
C MET A 179 -23.52 20.62 -22.04
N ALA A 180 -23.42 19.84 -23.11
CA ALA A 180 -23.07 20.37 -24.45
C ALA A 180 -24.15 21.33 -24.95
N GLY A 181 -25.43 20.98 -24.78
CA GLY A 181 -26.57 21.84 -25.11
C GLY A 181 -26.55 23.14 -24.30
N TYR A 182 -26.35 23.05 -22.99
CA TYR A 182 -26.25 24.21 -22.11
C TYR A 182 -25.07 25.11 -22.49
N LYS A 183 -23.88 24.54 -22.71
CA LYS A 183 -22.68 25.29 -23.15
C LYS A 183 -22.93 26.03 -24.46
N LYS A 184 -23.59 25.38 -25.42
CA LYS A 184 -23.96 26.01 -26.70
C LYS A 184 -24.90 27.18 -26.46
N HIS A 185 -25.99 26.99 -25.72
CA HIS A 185 -26.96 28.03 -25.41
C HIS A 185 -26.31 29.25 -24.73
N VAL A 186 -25.47 29.01 -23.71
CA VAL A 186 -24.75 30.08 -23.01
C VAL A 186 -23.79 30.82 -23.95
N SER A 187 -23.11 30.10 -24.85
CA SER A 187 -22.20 30.71 -25.83
C SER A 187 -22.94 31.59 -26.84
N GLU A 188 -24.09 31.12 -27.31
CA GLU A 188 -24.98 31.86 -28.22
C GLU A 188 -25.52 33.13 -27.54
N GLU A 189 -26.04 33.02 -26.31
CA GLU A 189 -26.54 34.16 -25.55
C GLU A 189 -25.42 35.18 -25.27
N LEU A 190 -24.23 34.72 -24.84
CA LEU A 190 -23.08 35.61 -24.65
C LEU A 190 -22.67 36.32 -25.94
N CYS A 191 -22.77 35.67 -27.09
CA CYS A 191 -22.50 36.29 -28.39
C CYS A 191 -23.53 37.38 -28.70
N VAL A 192 -24.82 37.10 -28.46
CA VAL A 192 -25.90 38.09 -28.62
C VAL A 192 -25.69 39.29 -27.71
N GLN A 193 -25.36 39.05 -26.43
CA GLN A 193 -25.11 40.12 -25.47
C GLN A 193 -23.85 40.93 -25.82
N ARG A 194 -22.78 40.27 -26.30
CA ARG A 194 -21.59 40.95 -26.82
C ARG A 194 -21.94 41.88 -27.98
N ASN A 195 -22.75 41.43 -28.93
CA ASN A 195 -23.13 42.23 -30.09
C ASN A 195 -23.98 43.44 -29.67
N LYS A 196 -24.97 43.25 -28.79
CA LYS A 196 -25.76 44.35 -28.22
C LYS A 196 -24.87 45.36 -27.49
N LEU A 197 -23.91 44.87 -26.70
CA LEU A 197 -22.98 45.73 -25.99
C LEU A 197 -22.06 46.50 -26.94
N ALA A 198 -21.59 45.86 -28.02
CA ALA A 198 -20.80 46.52 -29.06
C ALA A 198 -21.59 47.63 -29.75
N GLU A 199 -22.86 47.42 -30.08
CA GLU A 199 -23.73 48.44 -30.66
C GLU A 199 -23.93 49.64 -29.72
N VAL A 200 -24.16 49.37 -28.43
CA VAL A 200 -24.25 50.42 -27.39
C VAL A 200 -22.92 51.15 -27.26
N PHE A 201 -21.80 50.42 -27.27
CA PHE A 201 -20.47 51.00 -27.17
C PHE A 201 -20.16 51.89 -28.37
N ASP A 202 -20.49 51.48 -29.59
CA ASP A 202 -20.34 52.29 -30.80
C ASP A 202 -21.26 53.53 -30.79
N LEU A 203 -22.47 53.42 -30.23
CA LEU A 203 -23.37 54.56 -30.05
C LEU A 203 -22.80 55.56 -29.04
N VAL A 204 -22.31 55.07 -27.90
CA VAL A 204 -21.66 55.87 -26.86
C VAL A 204 -20.38 56.50 -27.39
N HIS A 205 -19.56 55.75 -28.11
CA HIS A 205 -18.31 56.24 -28.69
C HIS A 205 -18.55 57.34 -29.74
N ARG A 206 -19.62 57.23 -30.55
CA ARG A 206 -20.04 58.28 -31.49
C ARG A 206 -20.64 59.51 -30.80
N SER A 207 -21.21 59.34 -29.60
CA SER A 207 -21.87 60.40 -28.84
C SER A 207 -20.93 61.13 -27.88
N LEU A 208 -19.81 60.53 -27.49
CA LEU A 208 -18.76 61.18 -26.71
C LEU A 208 -17.70 61.79 -27.63
N PRO A 209 -17.20 63.00 -27.31
CA PRO A 209 -15.95 63.48 -27.89
C PRO A 209 -14.87 62.43 -27.62
N SER A 210 -14.04 62.15 -28.64
CA SER A 210 -12.93 61.19 -28.56
C SER A 210 -12.24 61.31 -27.19
N PRO A 211 -12.19 60.22 -26.38
CA PRO A 211 -11.54 60.29 -25.09
C PRO A 211 -10.09 60.69 -25.34
N SER A 212 -9.71 61.82 -24.74
CA SER A 212 -8.35 62.32 -24.71
C SER A 212 -7.38 61.15 -24.54
N LYS A 213 -6.42 60.99 -25.47
CA LYS A 213 -5.38 59.95 -25.43
C LYS A 213 -4.99 59.66 -23.99
N HIS A 214 -5.38 58.50 -23.46
CA HIS A 214 -4.96 58.04 -22.16
C HIS A 214 -3.43 58.04 -22.13
N GLU A 215 -2.82 58.70 -21.15
CA GLU A 215 -1.38 58.75 -21.04
C GLU A 215 -0.88 57.40 -20.51
N ARG A 216 -0.45 56.54 -21.42
CA ARG A 216 0.20 55.27 -21.09
C ARG A 216 1.67 55.53 -20.78
N ILE A 217 2.06 55.26 -19.54
CA ILE A 217 3.46 55.32 -19.11
C ILE A 217 4.14 54.03 -19.56
N HIS A 218 5.26 54.16 -20.25
CA HIS A 218 6.09 53.04 -20.68
C HIS A 218 7.38 52.97 -19.87
N TRP A 219 7.79 51.76 -19.50
CA TRP A 219 9.05 51.48 -18.83
C TRP A 219 9.68 50.21 -19.43
N TYR A 220 10.98 50.27 -19.72
CA TYR A 220 11.76 49.14 -20.20
C TYR A 220 12.63 48.60 -19.08
N ILE A 221 12.47 47.32 -18.76
CA ILE A 221 13.32 46.61 -17.80
C ILE A 221 14.46 45.98 -18.58
N GLU A 222 15.61 46.65 -18.58
CA GLU A 222 16.83 46.16 -19.21
C GLU A 222 17.52 45.07 -18.37
N ARG A 223 18.35 44.28 -19.06
CA ARG A 223 19.14 43.18 -18.47
C ARG A 223 18.24 42.11 -17.87
N TRP A 224 17.14 41.80 -18.54
CA TRP A 224 16.09 40.90 -18.09
C TRP A 224 16.63 39.56 -17.60
N ALA A 225 17.50 38.91 -18.38
CA ALA A 225 18.13 37.64 -18.02
C ALA A 225 18.92 37.75 -16.71
N GLY A 226 19.64 38.85 -16.51
CA GLY A 226 20.36 39.14 -15.28
C GLY A 226 19.43 39.31 -14.08
N ARG A 227 18.30 40.00 -14.24
CA ARG A 227 17.28 40.19 -13.18
C ARG A 227 16.61 38.87 -12.81
N LYS A 228 16.20 38.08 -13.80
CA LYS A 228 15.60 36.74 -13.62
C LYS A 228 16.56 35.79 -12.89
N ASN A 229 17.82 35.72 -13.33
CA ASN A 229 18.85 34.90 -12.67
C ASN A 229 19.16 35.40 -11.24
N GLY A 230 19.09 36.71 -11.02
CA GLY A 230 19.15 37.31 -9.69
C GLY A 230 18.03 36.80 -8.78
N ALA A 231 16.79 36.79 -9.24
CA ALA A 231 15.64 36.29 -8.50
C ALA A 231 15.76 34.79 -8.20
N LEU A 232 16.21 33.96 -9.16
CA LEU A 232 16.47 32.54 -8.93
C LEU A 232 17.51 32.28 -7.82
N ARG A 233 18.55 33.11 -7.78
CA ARG A 233 19.63 33.01 -6.79
C ARG A 233 19.26 33.51 -5.40
N THR A 234 18.60 34.66 -5.34
CA THR A 234 18.33 35.40 -4.08
C THR A 234 16.93 35.17 -3.53
N GLY A 235 16.06 34.51 -4.30
CA GLY A 235 14.65 34.29 -4.00
C GLY A 235 13.74 35.38 -4.55
N TRP A 236 14.21 36.63 -4.62
CA TRP A 236 13.36 37.76 -4.99
C TRP A 236 14.16 38.98 -5.48
N VAL A 237 13.65 39.66 -6.50
CA VAL A 237 14.18 40.94 -7.00
C VAL A 237 13.04 41.92 -7.21
N ARG A 238 13.12 43.10 -6.58
CA ARG A 238 12.20 44.22 -6.80
C ARG A 238 12.85 45.33 -7.61
N LEU A 239 12.09 45.85 -8.56
CA LEU A 239 12.44 46.93 -9.47
C LEU A 239 11.37 48.02 -9.39
N GLU A 240 11.77 49.26 -9.58
CA GLU A 240 10.85 50.40 -9.56
C GLU A 240 11.18 51.37 -10.69
N SER A 241 10.14 51.85 -11.37
CA SER A 241 10.26 52.84 -12.43
C SER A 241 10.59 54.22 -11.85
N THR A 242 10.96 55.15 -12.74
CA THR A 242 11.01 56.56 -12.39
C THR A 242 9.65 57.07 -11.91
N LYS A 243 9.66 57.96 -10.92
CA LYS A 243 8.44 58.60 -10.40
C LYS A 243 7.92 59.61 -11.41
N ARG A 244 6.60 59.65 -11.62
CA ARG A 244 5.92 60.56 -12.54
C ARG A 244 4.64 61.07 -11.93
N THR A 245 4.19 62.24 -12.35
CA THR A 245 2.89 62.78 -11.95
C THR A 245 1.86 62.44 -13.01
N VAL A 246 0.82 61.69 -12.65
CA VAL A 246 -0.26 61.28 -13.55
C VAL A 246 -1.60 61.52 -12.86
N CYS A 247 -2.52 62.19 -13.55
CA CYS A 247 -3.81 62.63 -12.98
C CYS A 247 -3.64 63.42 -11.67
N GLY A 248 -2.55 64.18 -11.53
CA GLY A 248 -2.19 64.89 -10.31
C GLY A 248 -1.46 64.07 -9.24
N TYR A 249 -1.52 62.74 -9.29
CA TYR A 249 -0.87 61.86 -8.31
C TYR A 249 0.59 61.55 -8.69
N ASN A 250 1.49 61.54 -7.71
CA ASN A 250 2.85 61.06 -7.90
C ASN A 250 2.88 59.53 -7.81
N VAL A 251 3.26 58.87 -8.90
CA VAL A 251 3.21 57.41 -9.04
C VAL A 251 4.51 56.84 -9.58
N SER A 252 4.78 55.58 -9.26
CA SER A 252 5.74 54.72 -9.96
C SER A 252 5.14 53.34 -10.19
N GLN A 253 5.68 52.63 -11.16
CA GLN A 253 5.40 51.22 -11.37
C GLN A 253 6.46 50.39 -10.63
N VAL A 254 6.02 49.34 -9.95
CA VAL A 254 6.88 48.40 -9.23
C VAL A 254 6.72 47.04 -9.88
N VAL A 255 7.84 46.35 -10.09
CA VAL A 255 7.87 44.97 -10.58
C VAL A 255 8.60 44.11 -9.58
N ASP A 256 8.00 42.98 -9.24
CA ASP A 256 8.61 41.95 -8.41
C ASP A 256 8.84 40.69 -9.23
N LEU A 257 10.04 40.15 -9.14
CA LEU A 257 10.41 38.84 -9.66
C LEU A 257 10.63 37.91 -8.48
N GLU A 258 9.73 36.95 -8.29
CA GLU A 258 9.75 36.05 -7.14
C GLU A 258 9.99 34.61 -7.59
N ARG A 259 10.91 33.91 -6.92
CA ARG A 259 11.18 32.50 -7.20
C ARG A 259 10.07 31.63 -6.63
N MET A 260 9.41 30.88 -7.51
CA MET A 260 8.44 29.84 -7.16
C MET A 260 8.96 28.49 -7.66
N GLY A 261 9.65 27.76 -6.77
CA GLY A 261 10.31 26.50 -7.12
C GLY A 261 11.50 26.71 -8.07
N THR A 262 11.37 26.25 -9.31
CA THR A 262 12.36 26.41 -10.38
C THR A 262 12.02 27.55 -11.35
N GLU A 263 10.87 28.20 -11.19
CA GLU A 263 10.36 29.25 -12.07
C GLU A 263 10.43 30.62 -11.38
N VAL A 264 10.35 31.69 -12.17
CA VAL A 264 10.22 33.07 -11.65
C VAL A 264 8.84 33.62 -12.03
N VAL A 265 8.09 34.05 -11.04
CA VAL A 265 6.81 34.75 -11.20
C VAL A 265 7.08 36.25 -11.36
N PHE A 266 6.38 36.86 -12.30
CA PHE A 266 6.38 38.30 -12.57
C PHE A 266 5.14 38.93 -11.95
N GLY A 267 5.36 39.80 -10.96
CA GLY A 267 4.34 40.65 -10.35
C GLY A 267 4.50 42.11 -10.78
N CYS A 268 3.39 42.82 -10.92
CA CYS A 268 3.37 44.20 -11.42
C CYS A 268 2.37 45.06 -10.66
N PHE A 269 2.82 46.24 -10.19
CA PHE A 269 2.09 47.04 -9.21
C PHE A 269 2.20 48.53 -9.46
N LEU A 270 1.20 49.27 -8.98
CA LEU A 270 1.23 50.72 -8.81
C LEU A 270 1.71 51.07 -7.41
N ARG A 271 2.59 52.06 -7.31
CA ARG A 271 2.95 52.70 -6.04
C ARG A 271 2.61 54.19 -6.09
N LEU A 272 1.83 54.64 -5.11
CA LEU A 272 1.59 56.05 -4.85
C LEU A 272 2.70 56.63 -3.96
N HIS A 273 3.13 57.84 -4.24
CA HIS A 273 4.10 58.63 -3.48
C HIS A 273 3.45 59.91 -2.97
N SER A 274 3.97 60.43 -1.86
CA SER A 274 3.59 61.76 -1.39
C SER A 274 3.99 62.83 -2.42
N GLY A 275 3.06 63.73 -2.74
CA GLY A 275 3.26 64.86 -3.63
C GLY A 275 2.91 66.20 -2.99
N PRO A 276 3.46 67.31 -3.53
CA PRO A 276 3.19 68.65 -3.01
C PRO A 276 1.74 69.09 -3.19
N HIS A 277 1.00 68.44 -4.10
CA HIS A 277 -0.40 68.77 -4.43
C HIS A 277 -1.42 67.80 -3.81
N ASP A 278 -0.98 66.85 -2.96
CA ASP A 278 -1.86 65.80 -2.42
C ASP A 278 -3.04 66.34 -1.61
N SER A 279 -2.95 67.55 -1.05
CA SER A 279 -4.05 68.19 -0.32
C SER A 279 -5.21 68.63 -1.22
N GLN A 280 -4.99 68.72 -2.54
CA GLN A 280 -5.98 69.12 -3.54
C GLN A 280 -6.57 67.93 -4.29
N LEU A 281 -6.08 66.72 -4.01
CA LEU A 281 -6.50 65.49 -4.66
C LEU A 281 -7.51 64.74 -3.80
N GLU A 282 -8.30 63.88 -4.45
CA GLU A 282 -9.24 62.99 -3.77
C GLU A 282 -8.51 61.83 -3.10
N TRP A 283 -8.90 61.51 -1.86
CA TRP A 283 -8.35 60.38 -1.14
C TRP A 283 -9.46 59.61 -0.40
N PRO A 284 -9.40 58.26 -0.31
CA PRO A 284 -8.36 57.38 -0.88
C PRO A 284 -8.37 57.36 -2.41
N PHE A 285 -7.22 57.03 -3.01
CA PHE A 285 -7.07 56.93 -4.45
C PHE A 285 -8.12 55.98 -5.04
N SER A 286 -8.94 56.52 -5.96
CA SER A 286 -10.16 55.87 -6.45
C SER A 286 -10.15 55.65 -7.97
N LYS A 287 -9.07 56.01 -8.66
CA LYS A 287 -8.96 55.88 -10.11
C LYS A 287 -8.88 54.43 -10.54
N VAL A 288 -9.30 54.18 -11.78
CA VAL A 288 -9.07 52.90 -12.44
C VAL A 288 -7.71 52.95 -13.11
N TYR A 289 -6.91 51.91 -12.95
CA TYR A 289 -5.60 51.82 -13.56
C TYR A 289 -5.29 50.42 -14.06
N THR A 290 -4.38 50.33 -15.02
CA THR A 290 -3.92 49.08 -15.62
C THR A 290 -2.41 49.01 -15.54
N VAL A 291 -1.88 47.88 -15.09
CA VAL A 291 -0.44 47.57 -15.11
C VAL A 291 -0.20 46.31 -15.91
N GLY A 292 0.89 46.23 -16.66
CA GLY A 292 1.17 45.04 -17.45
C GLY A 292 2.43 45.09 -18.29
N VAL A 293 2.51 44.15 -19.21
CA VAL A 293 3.58 43.96 -20.19
C VAL A 293 3.00 44.10 -21.59
N ILE A 294 3.74 44.74 -22.50
CA ILE A 294 3.37 44.93 -23.90
C ILE A 294 4.30 44.08 -24.77
N HIS A 295 3.75 43.40 -25.77
CA HIS A 295 4.55 42.68 -26.75
C HIS A 295 5.28 43.69 -27.67
N PRO A 296 6.60 43.57 -27.89
CA PRO A 296 7.40 44.58 -28.58
C PRO A 296 6.98 44.81 -30.05
N LYS A 297 6.41 43.80 -30.70
CA LYS A 297 5.99 43.85 -32.11
C LYS A 297 4.48 44.07 -32.30
N ASP A 298 3.69 43.97 -31.23
CA ASP A 298 2.24 44.12 -31.28
C ASP A 298 1.75 44.81 -30.01
N GLN A 299 1.45 46.10 -30.11
CA GLN A 299 1.04 46.91 -28.97
C GLN A 299 -0.35 46.56 -28.43
N LEU A 300 -1.14 45.77 -29.16
CA LEU A 300 -2.45 45.26 -28.71
C LEU A 300 -2.31 43.95 -27.93
N ASN A 301 -1.24 43.20 -28.16
CA ASN A 301 -0.92 41.99 -27.41
C ASN A 301 -0.27 42.37 -26.07
N VAL A 302 -1.07 42.34 -25.01
CA VAL A 302 -0.66 42.73 -23.66
C VAL A 302 -1.05 41.68 -22.64
N ILE A 303 -0.18 41.48 -21.64
CA ILE A 303 -0.51 40.74 -20.42
C ILE A 303 -0.69 41.79 -19.32
N SER A 304 -1.91 42.00 -18.85
CA SER A 304 -2.22 43.13 -17.96
C SER A 304 -3.25 42.80 -16.90
N TYR A 305 -3.28 43.63 -15.86
CA TYR A 305 -4.26 43.58 -14.79
C TYR A 305 -4.85 44.97 -14.57
N ARG A 306 -6.15 45.09 -14.83
CA ARG A 306 -6.94 46.32 -14.65
C ARG A 306 -7.60 46.31 -13.27
N ILE A 307 -7.40 47.38 -12.52
CA ILE A 307 -7.81 47.51 -11.12
C ILE A 307 -8.65 48.78 -10.98
N ASN A 308 -9.84 48.65 -10.42
CA ASN A 308 -10.61 49.78 -9.92
C ASN A 308 -10.23 50.04 -8.45
N ALA A 309 -9.38 51.04 -8.20
CA ALA A 309 -8.93 51.33 -6.83
C ALA A 309 -10.08 51.77 -5.91
N GLY A 310 -11.16 52.32 -6.48
CA GLY A 310 -12.36 52.69 -5.74
C GLY A 310 -13.09 51.53 -5.07
N TRP A 311 -12.80 50.27 -5.44
CA TRP A 311 -13.31 49.08 -4.74
C TRP A 311 -12.50 48.70 -3.50
N TYR A 312 -11.31 49.28 -3.32
CA TYR A 312 -10.36 48.94 -2.26
C TYR A 312 -10.11 50.14 -1.35
N LYS A 313 -11.17 50.88 -0.98
CA LYS A 313 -11.07 52.11 -0.19
C LYS A 313 -10.36 51.90 1.15
N ASP A 314 -10.50 50.73 1.75
CA ASP A 314 -9.89 50.40 3.04
C ASP A 314 -8.41 49.95 2.92
N ALA A 315 -7.91 49.74 1.69
CA ALA A 315 -6.53 49.34 1.49
C ALA A 315 -5.58 50.51 1.83
N GLN A 316 -4.70 50.28 2.82
CA GLN A 316 -3.72 51.28 3.26
C GLN A 316 -2.84 51.81 2.11
N THR A 317 -2.61 51.02 1.07
CA THR A 317 -1.82 51.41 -0.11
C THR A 317 -2.43 52.58 -0.89
N PHE A 318 -3.76 52.75 -0.85
CA PHE A 318 -4.48 53.82 -1.55
C PHE A 318 -4.82 55.01 -0.65
N GLN A 319 -4.46 54.95 0.63
CA GLN A 319 -4.65 56.07 1.55
C GLN A 319 -3.63 57.17 1.30
N ARG A 320 -4.00 58.42 1.66
CA ARG A 320 -3.09 59.57 1.56
C ARG A 320 -1.86 59.32 2.42
N LYS A 321 -0.69 59.29 1.79
CA LYS A 321 0.59 59.02 2.47
C LYS A 321 1.13 60.31 3.12
N LYS A 322 1.45 60.24 4.41
CA LYS A 322 2.18 61.28 5.15
C LYS A 322 3.69 61.02 5.23
N GLU A 323 4.12 59.78 5.01
CA GLU A 323 5.51 59.31 5.09
C GLU A 323 5.87 58.44 3.87
N ILE A 324 7.18 58.15 3.72
CA ILE A 324 7.70 57.25 2.68
C ILE A 324 7.16 55.83 2.96
N SER A 325 6.29 55.32 2.08
CA SER A 325 5.71 53.98 2.20
C SER A 325 6.14 53.11 1.02
N THR A 326 6.58 51.90 1.34
CA THR A 326 6.98 50.86 0.37
C THR A 326 5.79 50.08 -0.21
N ALA A 327 4.57 50.34 0.27
CA ALA A 327 3.37 49.64 -0.15
C ALA A 327 3.01 49.96 -1.61
N SER A 328 2.67 48.92 -2.37
CA SER A 328 2.23 48.95 -3.77
C SER A 328 1.07 47.97 -3.96
N PHE A 329 0.18 48.23 -4.93
CA PHE A 329 -1.00 47.41 -5.20
C PHE A 329 -1.09 47.05 -6.67
N GLY A 330 -1.41 45.80 -6.98
CA GLY A 330 -1.20 45.25 -8.31
C GLY A 330 -1.50 43.75 -8.40
N GLY A 331 -1.02 43.14 -9.49
CA GLY A 331 -1.10 41.70 -9.71
C GLY A 331 0.16 41.02 -9.19
N PRO A 332 0.12 40.30 -8.05
CA PRO A 332 1.31 39.65 -7.49
C PRO A 332 1.83 38.47 -8.34
N CYS A 333 0.96 37.84 -9.12
CA CYS A 333 1.31 36.78 -10.05
C CYS A 333 0.61 37.05 -11.39
N LEU A 334 1.18 37.96 -12.19
CA LEU A 334 0.60 38.35 -13.47
C LEU A 334 0.93 37.33 -14.56
N THR A 335 2.17 36.82 -14.56
CA THR A 335 2.66 35.79 -15.49
C THR A 335 3.95 35.17 -14.98
N THR A 336 4.54 34.24 -15.74
CA THR A 336 5.86 33.65 -15.45
C THR A 336 6.92 34.19 -16.42
N ALA A 337 8.17 34.20 -15.97
CA ALA A 337 9.30 34.57 -16.82
C ALA A 337 9.40 33.66 -18.05
N LYS A 338 9.17 32.35 -17.89
CA LYS A 338 9.10 31.40 -19.00
C LYS A 338 8.03 31.76 -20.03
N HIS A 339 6.83 32.16 -19.60
CA HIS A 339 5.77 32.57 -20.53
C HIS A 339 6.15 33.86 -21.28
N LEU A 340 6.71 34.85 -20.58
CA LEU A 340 7.20 36.09 -21.21
C LEU A 340 8.27 35.82 -22.28
N GLU A 341 9.16 34.87 -22.03
CA GLU A 341 10.23 34.50 -22.97
C GLU A 341 9.73 33.65 -24.14
N ALA A 342 8.89 32.64 -23.86
CA ALA A 342 8.35 31.75 -24.88
C ALA A 342 7.47 32.49 -25.90
N ASP A 343 6.69 33.47 -25.43
CA ASP A 343 5.73 34.21 -26.24
C ASP A 343 6.32 35.52 -26.82
N GLY A 344 7.63 35.74 -26.68
CA GLY A 344 8.34 36.83 -27.36
C GLY A 344 8.16 38.23 -26.76
N PHE A 345 7.68 38.34 -25.51
CA PHE A 345 7.58 39.63 -24.82
C PHE A 345 8.94 40.23 -24.44
N VAL A 346 9.99 39.39 -24.37
CA VAL A 346 11.36 39.82 -24.12
C VAL A 346 12.09 39.97 -25.45
N GLU A 347 12.56 41.17 -25.76
CA GLU A 347 13.35 41.46 -26.97
C GLU A 347 14.63 42.21 -26.57
N ASN A 348 15.78 41.79 -27.12
CA ASN A 348 17.09 42.40 -26.84
C ASN A 348 17.43 42.49 -25.33
N ASP A 349 17.10 41.44 -24.56
CA ASP A 349 17.30 41.38 -23.11
C ASP A 349 16.57 42.51 -22.34
N ALA A 350 15.48 43.03 -22.92
CA ALA A 350 14.61 44.02 -22.32
C ALA A 350 13.15 43.57 -22.32
N LEU A 351 12.43 43.91 -21.26
CA LEU A 351 10.99 43.69 -21.12
C LEU A 351 10.25 45.04 -21.12
N HIS A 352 9.23 45.17 -21.97
CA HIS A 352 8.44 46.39 -22.07
C HIS A 352 7.21 46.32 -21.15
N VAL A 353 7.20 47.12 -20.09
CA VAL A 353 6.09 47.22 -19.13
C VAL A 353 5.39 48.57 -19.23
N PHE A 354 4.13 48.61 -18.79
CA PHE A 354 3.32 49.83 -18.85
C PHE A 354 2.42 50.03 -17.64
N LEU A 355 2.12 51.29 -17.36
CA LEU A 355 1.13 51.75 -16.39
C LEU A 355 0.20 52.76 -17.08
N GLU A 356 -1.10 52.57 -16.95
CA GLU A 356 -2.12 53.46 -17.51
C GLU A 356 -3.12 53.80 -16.41
N ILE A 357 -3.44 55.08 -16.21
CA ILE A 357 -4.42 55.55 -15.21
C ILE A 357 -5.51 56.31 -15.94
N GLU A 358 -6.76 55.93 -15.69
CA GLU A 358 -7.94 56.59 -16.24
C GLU A 358 -8.18 57.93 -15.50
N PRO A 359 -8.43 59.04 -16.23
CA PRO A 359 -8.43 60.40 -15.68
C PRO A 359 -9.51 60.74 -14.65
#